data_AF-A0A523TSE8-F1
#
_entry.id   AF-A0A523TSE8-F1
#
_cell.length_a   1.000
_cell.length_b   1.000
_cell.length_c   1.000
_cell.angle_alpha   90.00
_cell.angle_beta   90.00
_cell.angle_gamma   90.00
#
_symmetry.space_group_name_H-M   'P 1'
#
loop_
_entity.id
_entity.type
_entity.pdbx_description
1 polymer ?
#
loop_
_entity_poly.entity_id
_entity_poly.type
_entity_poly.pdbx_seq_one_letter_code
_entity_poly.pdbx_strand_id
1 'polypeptide(L)'
;MIASGRFDSQVCTHISEIQDVIPSADGCEKCLELGDSWVSLRLCLTCGHVGCCDDSKNKHASRHHHETQHPMIVSYELGEDWLWCYVDDVSITP
;
A
#
# COMPACT_ATOMS: atom_id res chain seq x y z
N MET A 1 -4.06 4.98 20.19
CA MET A 1 -2.87 4.28 20.71
C MET A 1 -2.84 2.91 20.05
N ILE A 2 -2.24 2.80 18.87
CA ILE A 2 -2.01 1.49 18.25
C ILE A 2 -0.76 0.91 18.91
N ALA A 3 -0.91 -0.26 19.52
CA ALA A 3 0.07 -0.88 20.38
C ALA A 3 1.35 -1.19 19.59
N SER A 4 2.48 -0.76 20.13
CA SER A 4 3.82 -1.19 19.74
C SER A 4 3.94 -2.70 19.95
N GLY A 5 3.68 -3.51 18.92
CA GLY A 5 3.99 -4.95 18.98
C GLY A 5 3.28 -5.80 17.95
N ARG A 6 3.94 -6.00 16.79
CA ARG A 6 4.17 -7.31 16.13
C ARG A 6 4.68 -7.22 14.68
N PHE A 7 4.96 -6.05 14.14
CA PHE A 7 5.74 -5.97 12.91
C PHE A 7 7.22 -6.22 13.25
N ASP A 8 7.62 -7.49 13.22
CA ASP A 8 9.00 -7.86 13.47
C ASP A 8 9.88 -7.40 12.30
N SER A 9 10.77 -6.44 12.56
CA SER A 9 11.79 -6.00 11.61
C SER A 9 12.68 -7.14 11.09
N GLN A 10 12.66 -8.32 11.74
CA GLN A 10 13.28 -9.53 11.22
C GLN A 10 12.67 -10.02 9.90
N VAL A 11 11.40 -9.71 9.62
CA VAL A 11 10.72 -10.10 8.38
C VAL A 11 11.02 -9.12 7.25
N CYS A 12 11.06 -7.83 7.56
CA CYS A 12 11.29 -6.76 6.59
C CYS A 12 11.82 -5.51 7.30
N THR A 13 12.98 -5.02 6.87
CA THR A 13 13.61 -3.83 7.46
C THR A 13 12.85 -2.54 7.15
N HIS A 14 12.11 -2.53 6.02
CA HIS A 14 11.32 -1.40 5.57
C HIS A 14 10.11 -1.08 6.46
N ILE A 15 9.72 -1.97 7.39
CA ILE A 15 8.71 -1.67 8.43
C ILE A 15 9.03 -0.36 9.16
N SER A 16 10.33 -0.09 9.37
CA SER A 16 10.79 1.13 10.04
C SER A 16 10.54 2.42 9.25
N GLU A 17 10.20 2.33 7.95
CA GLU A 17 9.91 3.46 7.08
C GLU A 17 8.42 3.84 7.05
N ILE A 18 7.54 3.02 7.65
CA ILE A 18 6.10 3.28 7.72
C ILE A 18 5.85 4.62 8.42
N GLN A 19 5.03 5.47 7.78
CA GLN A 19 4.58 6.76 8.30
C GLN A 19 3.08 6.72 8.62
N ASP A 20 2.66 7.60 9.53
CA ASP A 20 1.24 7.93 9.69
C ASP A 20 0.81 8.84 8.53
N VAL A 21 0.18 8.24 7.53
CA VAL A 21 -0.17 8.90 6.26
C VAL A 21 -1.68 9.14 6.17
N ILE A 22 -2.05 10.21 5.46
CA ILE A 22 -3.44 10.48 5.08
C ILE A 22 -3.64 9.98 3.65
N PRO A 23 -4.66 9.16 3.37
CA PRO A 23 -5.00 8.78 2.00
C PRO A 23 -5.22 10.01 1.12
N SER A 24 -4.57 10.04 -0.03
CA SER A 24 -4.66 11.13 -1.00
C SER A 24 -6.02 11.23 -1.71
N ALA A 25 -6.78 10.14 -1.74
CA ALA A 25 -8.11 10.05 -2.31
C ALA A 25 -8.91 8.88 -1.72
N ASP A 26 -10.24 8.89 -1.89
CA ASP A 26 -11.15 7.82 -1.49
C ASP A 26 -11.11 6.58 -2.42
N GLY A 27 -10.20 6.57 -3.38
CA GLY A 27 -10.09 5.55 -4.41
C GLY A 27 -8.77 5.67 -5.14
N CYS A 28 -8.57 4.82 -6.15
CA CYS A 28 -7.36 4.93 -6.95
C CYS A 28 -7.39 6.23 -7.78
N GLU A 29 -6.55 7.20 -7.40
CA GLU A 29 -6.53 8.55 -7.99
C GLU A 29 -6.55 8.51 -9.52
N LYS A 30 -5.64 7.73 -10.11
CA LYS A 30 -5.50 7.67 -11.55
C LYS A 30 -6.63 6.92 -12.24
N CYS A 31 -7.27 5.96 -11.58
CA CYS A 31 -8.48 5.35 -12.15
C CYS A 31 -9.66 6.34 -12.12
N LEU A 32 -9.81 7.12 -11.05
CA LEU A 32 -10.83 8.16 -10.94
C LEU A 32 -10.68 9.21 -12.05
N GLU A 33 -9.46 9.68 -12.31
CA GLU A 33 -9.18 10.61 -13.42
C GLU A 33 -9.54 10.03 -14.80
N LEU A 34 -9.35 8.73 -14.99
CA LEU A 34 -9.64 8.04 -16.25
C LEU A 34 -11.11 7.60 -16.39
N GLY A 35 -11.90 7.67 -15.31
CA GLY A 35 -13.24 7.06 -15.26
C GLY A 35 -13.23 5.53 -15.33
N ASP A 36 -12.10 4.91 -14.94
CA ASP A 36 -11.91 3.45 -14.93
C ASP A 36 -12.25 2.86 -13.55
N SER A 37 -12.48 1.54 -13.52
CA SER A 37 -12.71 0.78 -12.28
C SER A 37 -11.43 0.06 -11.79
N TRP A 38 -11.53 -0.54 -10.61
CA TRP A 38 -10.48 -1.37 -10.00
C TRP A 38 -11.09 -2.57 -9.27
N VAL A 39 -10.24 -3.54 -8.93
CA VAL A 39 -10.60 -4.72 -8.15
C VAL A 39 -10.47 -4.43 -6.66
N SER A 40 -9.30 -3.95 -6.22
CA SER A 40 -9.03 -3.55 -4.84
C SER A 40 -7.95 -2.46 -4.77
N LEU A 41 -7.86 -1.82 -3.61
CA LEU A 41 -7.02 -0.65 -3.35
C LEU A 41 -5.86 -0.95 -2.40
N ARG A 42 -4.78 -0.20 -2.58
CA ARG A 42 -3.55 -0.23 -1.80
C ARG A 42 -3.18 1.19 -1.40
N LEU A 43 -2.83 1.38 -0.14
CA LEU A 43 -2.37 2.66 0.40
C LEU A 43 -0.86 2.60 0.62
N CYS A 44 -0.12 3.53 0.02
CA CYS A 44 1.32 3.68 0.22
C CYS A 44 1.62 4.23 1.61
N LEU A 45 2.39 3.48 2.41
CA LEU A 45 2.71 3.83 3.79
C LEU A 45 3.82 4.87 3.94
N THR A 46 4.43 5.30 2.83
CA THR A 46 5.44 6.36 2.81
C THR A 46 4.82 7.74 2.54
N CYS A 47 3.81 7.81 1.66
CA CYS A 47 3.30 9.10 1.17
C CYS A 47 1.77 9.23 1.09
N GLY A 48 1.01 8.18 1.42
CA GLY A 48 -0.45 8.23 1.40
C GLY A 48 -1.11 8.06 0.03
N HIS A 49 -0.35 7.76 -1.03
CA HIS A 49 -0.92 7.53 -2.36
C HIS A 49 -1.83 6.29 -2.38
N VAL A 50 -3.01 6.40 -3.00
CA VAL A 50 -3.95 5.28 -3.17
C VAL A 50 -3.90 4.76 -4.62
N GLY A 51 -3.47 3.51 -4.76
CA GLY A 51 -3.33 2.82 -6.04
C GLY A 51 -4.19 1.55 -6.12
N CYS A 52 -4.64 1.19 -7.31
CA CYS A 52 -5.28 -0.10 -7.55
C CYS A 52 -4.25 -1.24 -7.61
N CYS A 53 -4.66 -2.42 -7.15
CA CYS A 53 -3.82 -3.62 -7.06
C CYS A 53 -3.37 -4.17 -8.43
N ASP A 54 -2.50 -5.17 -8.41
CA ASP A 54 -1.91 -5.76 -9.63
C ASP A 54 -2.87 -6.66 -10.42
N ASP A 55 -3.96 -7.11 -9.80
CA ASP A 55 -5.08 -7.79 -10.48
C ASP A 55 -6.04 -6.79 -11.15
N SER A 56 -5.94 -5.50 -10.80
CA SER A 56 -6.67 -4.46 -11.52
C SER A 56 -6.00 -4.20 -12.87
N LYS A 57 -6.80 -3.87 -13.89
CA LYS A 57 -6.34 -3.54 -15.25
C LYS A 57 -5.13 -2.60 -15.28
N ASN A 58 -5.10 -1.60 -14.40
CA ASN A 58 -4.17 -0.48 -14.47
C ASN A 58 -2.94 -0.57 -13.56
N LYS A 59 -2.93 -1.46 -12.55
CA LYS A 59 -1.78 -1.77 -11.67
C LYS A 59 -1.08 -0.54 -11.08
N HIS A 60 -1.87 0.39 -10.54
CA HIS A 60 -1.36 1.69 -10.11
C HIS A 60 -0.47 1.62 -8.87
N ALA A 61 -0.72 0.67 -7.95
CA ALA A 61 0.10 0.51 -6.76
C ALA A 61 1.55 0.08 -7.10
N SER A 62 1.73 -0.94 -7.94
CA SER A 62 3.07 -1.39 -8.33
C SER A 62 3.78 -0.38 -9.22
N ARG A 63 3.07 0.30 -10.13
CA ARG A 63 3.70 1.38 -10.91
C ARG A 63 4.18 2.52 -10.01
N HIS A 64 3.36 2.93 -9.04
CA HIS A 64 3.76 3.93 -8.04
C HIS A 64 5.02 3.51 -7.29
N HIS A 65 5.12 2.25 -6.86
CA HIS A 65 6.36 1.72 -6.27
C HIS A 65 7.55 1.85 -7.23
N HIS A 66 7.43 1.42 -8.49
CA HIS A 66 8.54 1.53 -9.44
C HIS A 66 8.99 2.97 -9.68
N GLU A 67 8.07 3.94 -9.71
CA GLU A 67 8.37 5.34 -9.97
C GLU A 67 8.98 6.06 -8.74
N THR A 68 8.54 5.71 -7.54
CA THR A 68 8.90 6.43 -6.30
C THR A 68 9.87 5.69 -5.40
N GLN A 69 10.02 4.39 -5.60
CA GLN A 69 10.74 3.48 -4.72
C GLN A 69 10.17 3.40 -3.30
N HIS A 70 8.90 3.76 -3.09
CA HIS A 70 8.24 3.58 -1.80
C HIS A 70 8.00 2.08 -1.56
N PRO A 71 8.57 1.48 -0.51
CA PRO A 71 8.69 0.02 -0.43
C PRO A 71 7.40 -0.67 0.02
N MET A 72 6.55 0.03 0.79
CA MET A 72 5.47 -0.61 1.52
C MET A 72 4.09 -0.04 1.24
N ILE A 73 3.13 -0.96 1.20
CA ILE A 73 1.69 -0.68 1.12
C ILE A 73 0.93 -1.46 2.19
N VAL A 74 -0.26 -0.98 2.51
CA VAL A 74 -1.29 -1.71 3.27
C VAL A 74 -2.51 -1.96 2.38
N SER A 75 -3.26 -3.03 2.64
CA SER A 75 -4.59 -3.16 2.04
C SER A 75 -5.47 -1.99 2.44
N TYR A 76 -6.13 -1.37 1.47
CA TYR A 76 -7.07 -0.29 1.72
C TYR A 76 -8.52 -0.78 1.57
N GLU A 77 -8.75 -2.06 1.90
CA GLU A 77 -10.05 -2.71 1.89
C GLU A 77 -10.59 -2.87 3.31
N LEU A 78 -11.92 -2.80 3.45
CA LEU A 78 -12.55 -2.97 4.76
C LEU A 78 -12.39 -4.40 5.27
N GLY A 79 -11.81 -4.54 6.47
CA GLY A 79 -11.63 -5.82 7.14
C GLY A 79 -10.35 -6.56 6.78
N GLU A 80 -9.46 -5.95 6.01
CA GLU A 80 -8.11 -6.45 5.73
C GLU A 80 -7.07 -5.59 6.45
N ASP A 81 -6.05 -6.22 7.04
CA ASP A 81 -5.02 -5.54 7.85
C ASP A 81 -3.58 -5.96 7.48
N TRP A 82 -3.39 -6.58 6.31
CA TRP A 82 -2.09 -7.03 5.85
C TRP A 82 -1.29 -5.90 5.17
N LEU A 83 0.04 -5.97 5.34
CA LEU A 83 1.03 -5.13 4.67
C LEU A 83 1.76 -5.94 3.60
N TRP A 84 2.32 -5.24 2.62
CA TRP A 84 3.20 -5.84 1.62
C TRP A 84 4.41 -4.98 1.38
N CYS A 85 5.58 -5.63 1.33
CA CYS A 85 6.85 -5.00 0.94
C CYS A 85 7.18 -5.44 -0.49
N TYR A 86 7.21 -4.48 -1.42
CA TYR A 86 7.58 -4.75 -2.81
C TYR A 86 9.05 -5.15 -2.96
N VAL A 87 9.93 -4.60 -2.12
CA VAL A 87 11.38 -4.84 -2.21
C VAL A 87 11.73 -6.27 -1.79
N ASP A 88 11.09 -6.75 -0.71
CA ASP A 88 11.39 -8.05 -0.12
C ASP A 88 10.44 -9.16 -0.62
N ASP A 89 9.39 -8.81 -1.37
CA ASP A 89 8.37 -9.74 -1.88
C ASP A 89 7.69 -10.55 -0.76
N VAL A 90 7.35 -9.86 0.34
CA VAL A 90 6.75 -10.47 1.54
C VAL A 90 5.46 -9.79 1.97
N SER A 91 4.49 -10.63 2.35
CA SER A 91 3.28 -10.22 3.08
C SER A 91 3.53 -10.25 4.58
N ILE A 92 3.06 -9.23 5.28
CA ILE A 92 3.19 -9.10 6.73
C ILE A 92 1.81 -8.87 7.31
N THR A 93 1.30 -9.85 8.06
CA THR A 93 0.06 -9.73 8.82
C THR A 93 0.38 -9.32 10.27
N PRO A 94 -0.40 -8.41 10.89
CA PRO A 94 -0.21 -8.00 12.29
C PRO A 94 -0.36 -9.14 13.32
#